data_AF-A0A7K1WVQ1-F1
#
_entry.id   AF-A0A7K1WVQ1-F1
#
_cell.length_a   1.000
_cell.length_b   1.000
_cell.length_c   1.000
_cell.angle_alpha   90.00
_cell.angle_beta   90.00
_cell.angle_gamma   90.00
#
_symmetry.space_group_name_H-M   'P 1'
#
loop_
_entity.id
_entity.type
_entity.pdbx_description
1 polymer ?
#
loop_
_entity_poly.entity_id
_entity_poly.type
_entity_poly.pdbx_seq_one_letter_code
_entity_poly.pdbx_strand_id
1 'polypeptide(L)'
;MKGKKPSDMSIEELLKAQKTIQTTITILILVAILLFILIVLLLLKKGFLILILFPFILAFIMINHSNSLKEIEQEITSRDLE
;
A
#
# COMPACT_ATOMS: atom_id res chain seq x y z
N MET A 1 9.05 4.89 4.74
CA MET A 1 10.52 4.77 4.90
C MET A 1 11.01 6.03 5.61
N LYS A 2 12.00 5.94 6.52
CA LYS A 2 12.56 7.11 7.24
C LYS A 2 13.42 7.99 6.30
N GLY A 3 12.89 8.43 5.16
CA GLY A 3 13.57 9.27 4.18
C GLY A 3 14.82 8.68 3.49
N LYS A 4 15.30 7.51 3.92
CA LYS A 4 16.42 6.79 3.30
C LYS A 4 15.98 6.14 1.99
N LYS A 5 16.85 6.17 0.98
CA LYS A 5 16.66 5.40 -0.27
C LYS A 5 16.94 3.90 -0.01
N PRO A 6 16.37 2.98 -0.81
CA PRO A 6 16.67 1.54 -0.69
C PRO A 6 18.17 1.23 -0.74
N SER A 7 18.93 1.93 -1.60
CA SER A 7 20.39 1.80 -1.73
C SER A 7 21.15 2.02 -0.42
N ASP A 8 20.64 2.88 0.46
CA ASP A 8 21.33 3.30 1.68
C ASP A 8 20.99 2.39 2.89
N MET A 9 20.17 1.36 2.67
CA MET A 9 19.71 0.43 3.71
C MET A 9 20.55 -0.84 3.73
N SER A 10 20.69 -1.46 4.91
CA SER A 10 21.24 -2.83 5.00
C SER A 10 20.23 -3.86 4.46
N ILE A 11 20.69 -5.07 4.13
CA ILE A 11 19.81 -6.17 3.69
C ILE A 11 18.72 -6.47 4.74
N GLU A 12 19.07 -6.45 6.03
CA GLU A 12 18.10 -6.65 7.11
C GLU A 12 17.05 -5.55 7.17
N GLU A 13 17.46 -4.29 6.97
CA GLU A 13 16.55 -3.14 6.90
C GLU A 13 15.61 -3.25 5.68
N LEU A 14 16.13 -3.68 4.52
CA LEU A 14 15.36 -3.90 3.30
C LEU A 14 14.30 -5.00 3.46
N LEU A 15 14.68 -6.17 3.98
CA LEU A 15 13.75 -7.27 4.23
C LEU A 15 12.65 -6.90 5.23
N LYS A 16 13.02 -6.17 6.28
CA LYS A 16 12.05 -5.66 7.26
C LYS A 16 11.11 -4.63 6.61
N ALA A 17 11.62 -3.75 5.76
CA ALA A 17 10.82 -2.76 5.04
C ALA A 17 9.85 -3.43 4.06
N GLN A 18 10.30 -4.42 3.28
CA GLN A 18 9.48 -5.21 2.36
C GLN A 18 8.30 -5.85 3.11
N LYS A 19 8.57 -6.59 4.19
CA LYS A 19 7.53 -7.25 4.99
C LYS A 19 6.54 -6.24 5.59
N THR A 20 7.04 -5.11 6.06
CA THR A 20 6.21 -4.03 6.63
C THR A 20 5.28 -3.44 5.56
N ILE A 21 5.80 -3.16 4.37
CA ILE A 21 5.02 -2.58 3.26
C ILE A 21 3.99 -3.60 2.76
N GLN A 22 4.35 -4.87 2.57
CA GLN A 22 3.41 -5.94 2.19
C GLN A 22 2.29 -6.10 3.22
N THR A 23 2.62 -6.09 4.51
CA THR A 23 1.62 -6.14 5.59
C THR A 23 0.69 -4.92 5.53
N THR A 24 1.25 -3.74 5.32
CA THR A 24 0.49 -2.48 5.22
C THR A 24 -0.47 -2.51 4.03
N ILE A 25 -0.01 -2.97 2.86
CA ILE A 25 -0.84 -3.15 1.66
C ILE A 25 -1.98 -4.13 1.93
N THR A 26 -1.70 -5.25 2.61
CA THR A 26 -2.71 -6.25 2.96
C THR A 26 -3.81 -5.67 3.85
N ILE A 27 -3.42 -4.91 4.89
CA ILE A 27 -4.37 -4.23 5.77
C ILE A 27 -5.18 -3.18 5.00
N LEU A 28 -4.53 -2.40 4.14
CA LEU A 28 -5.19 -1.41 3.29
C LEU A 28 -6.27 -2.05 2.41
N ILE A 29 -5.99 -3.20 1.77
CA ILE A 29 -6.96 -3.95 0.97
C ILE A 29 -8.14 -4.38 1.85
N LEU A 30 -7.88 -4.94 3.02
CA LEU A 30 -8.93 -5.43 3.92
C LEU A 30 -9.85 -4.28 4.38
N VAL A 31 -9.26 -3.15 4.74
CA VAL A 31 -10.00 -1.92 5.09
C VAL A 31 -10.77 -1.37 3.88
N ALA A 32 -10.20 -1.44 2.67
CA ALA A 32 -10.87 -1.03 1.43
C ALA A 32 -12.15 -1.81 1.19
N ILE A 33 -12.10 -3.13 1.37
CA ILE A 33 -13.25 -4.03 1.20
C ILE A 33 -14.34 -3.69 2.21
N LEU A 34 -13.98 -3.52 3.48
CA LEU A 34 -14.94 -3.14 4.53
C LEU A 34 -15.60 -1.79 4.24
N LEU A 35 -14.81 -0.79 3.83
CA LEU A 35 -15.32 0.51 3.42
C LEU A 35 -16.26 0.39 2.23
N PHE A 36 -15.91 -0.41 1.21
CA PHE A 36 -16.74 -0.60 0.04
C PHE A 36 -18.12 -1.16 0.42
N ILE A 37 -18.18 -2.18 1.28
CA ILE A 37 -19.44 -2.74 1.79
C ILE A 37 -20.26 -1.65 2.50
N LEU A 38 -19.64 -0.86 3.37
CA LEU A 38 -20.31 0.22 4.09
C LEU A 38 -20.89 1.27 3.13
N ILE A 39 -20.13 1.66 2.11
CA ILE A 39 -20.53 2.63 1.10
C ILE A 39 -21.73 2.13 0.31
N VAL A 40 -21.74 0.86 -0.10
CA VAL A 40 -22.89 0.25 -0.79
C VAL A 40 -24.14 0.31 0.10
N LEU A 41 -24.04 -0.07 1.38
CA LEU A 41 -25.17 0.01 2.33
C LEU A 41 -25.68 1.45 2.53
N LEU A 42 -24.77 2.43 2.56
CA LEU A 42 -25.09 3.86 2.69
C LEU A 42 -25.76 4.43 1.44
N LEU A 43 -25.29 4.05 0.24
CA LEU A 43 -25.88 4.47 -1.03
C LEU A 43 -27.34 4.00 -1.14
N LEU A 44 -27.63 2.76 -0.73
CA LEU A 44 -29.00 2.21 -0.70
C LEU A 44 -29.93 2.97 0.25
N LYS A 45 -29.40 3.58 1.32
CA LYS A 45 -30.21 4.29 2.33
C LYS A 45 -30.36 5.79 2.08
N LYS A 46 -29.30 6.49 1.63
CA LYS A 46 -29.25 7.96 1.67
C LYS A 46 -28.55 8.67 0.51
N GLY A 47 -28.17 7.98 -0.58
CA GLY A 47 -27.63 8.65 -1.78
C GLY A 47 -26.41 9.55 -1.52
N PHE A 48 -25.53 9.12 -0.62
CA PHE A 48 -24.40 9.95 -0.19
C PHE A 48 -23.21 9.85 -1.18
N LEU A 49 -23.27 10.67 -2.23
CA LEU A 49 -22.34 10.67 -3.37
C LEU A 49 -20.87 10.95 -3.01
N ILE A 50 -20.58 11.64 -1.91
CA ILE A 50 -19.20 11.99 -1.51
C ILE A 50 -18.34 10.74 -1.23
N LEU A 51 -18.97 9.64 -0.81
CA LEU A 51 -18.27 8.39 -0.52
C LEU A 51 -17.72 7.70 -1.77
N ILE A 52 -18.18 8.05 -2.98
CA ILE A 52 -17.61 7.55 -4.24
C ILE A 52 -16.16 8.00 -4.43
N LEU A 53 -15.74 9.11 -3.84
CA LEU A 53 -14.35 9.59 -3.95
C LEU A 53 -13.36 8.74 -3.13
N PHE A 54 -13.84 8.10 -2.07
CA PHE A 54 -13.02 7.32 -1.14
C PHE A 54 -12.20 6.19 -1.81
N PRO A 55 -12.77 5.33 -2.69
CA PRO A 55 -11.98 4.32 -3.39
C PRO A 55 -10.86 4.91 -4.25
N PHE A 56 -11.03 6.09 -4.85
CA PHE A 56 -9.98 6.72 -5.66
C PHE A 56 -8.80 7.21 -4.82
N ILE A 57 -9.07 7.80 -3.65
CA ILE A 57 -8.03 8.20 -2.70
C ILE A 57 -7.25 6.98 -2.21
N LEU A 58 -7.96 5.90 -1.88
CA LEU A 58 -7.33 4.67 -1.42
C LEU A 58 -6.45 4.04 -2.51
N ALA A 59 -6.93 4.03 -3.76
CA ALA A 59 -6.17 3.53 -4.90
C ALA A 59 -4.87 4.32 -5.11
N PHE A 60 -4.92 5.66 -4.99
CA PHE A 60 -3.72 6.50 -5.09
C PHE A 60 -2.67 6.15 -4.01
N ILE A 61 -3.10 5.96 -2.77
CA ILE A 61 -2.22 5.56 -1.66
C ILE A 61 -1.61 4.18 -1.95
N MET A 62 -2.41 3.24 -2.46
CA MET A 62 -1.98 1.87 -2.75
C MET A 62 -0.95 1.81 -3.88
N ILE A 63 -1.11 2.62 -4.94
CA ILE A 63 -0.14 2.72 -6.04
C ILE A 63 1.22 3.19 -5.51
N ASN A 64 1.25 4.23 -4.69
CA ASN A 64 2.51 4.75 -4.14
C ASN A 64 3.24 3.71 -3.26
N HIS A 65 2.50 2.96 -2.43
CA HIS A 65 3.09 1.89 -1.62
C HIS A 65 3.59 0.71 -2.47
N SER A 66 2.89 0.40 -3.57
CA SER A 66 3.29 -0.66 -4.50
C SER A 66 4.55 -0.32 -5.27
N ASN A 67 4.74 0.94 -5.66
CA ASN A 67 5.97 1.40 -6.29
C ASN A 67 7.16 1.31 -5.34
N SER A 68 6.98 1.77 -4.10
CA SER A 68 8.02 1.64 -3.06
C SER A 68 8.38 0.18 -2.76
N LEU A 69 7.41 -0.74 -2.80
CA LEU A 69 7.68 -2.17 -2.65
C LEU A 69 8.54 -2.71 -3.81
N LYS A 70 8.22 -2.33 -5.06
CA LYS A 70 9.00 -2.73 -6.24
C LYS A 70 10.44 -2.23 -6.18
N GLU A 71 10.65 -1.00 -5.75
CA GLU A 71 12.01 -0.44 -5.58
C GLU A 71 12.83 -1.24 -4.57
N ILE A 72 12.22 -1.64 -3.45
CA ILE A 72 12.89 -2.48 -2.44
C ILE A 72 13.17 -3.89 -2.97
N GLU A 73 12.23 -4.50 -3.69
CA GLU A 73 12.41 -5.83 -4.28
C GLU A 73 13.50 -5.85 -5.35
N GLN A 74 13.58 -4.79 -6.16
CA GLN A 74 14.66 -4.62 -7.14
C GLN A 74 16.02 -4.51 -6.45
N GLU A 75 16.12 -3.71 -5.38
CA GLU A 75 17.37 -3.54 -4.62
C GLU A 75 17.81 -4.83 -3.92
N ILE A 76 16.87 -5.61 -3.38
CA ILE A 76 17.19 -6.92 -2.79
C ILE A 76 17.71 -7.87 -3.89
N THR A 77 17.03 -7.91 -5.03
CA THR A 77 17.39 -8.81 -6.14
C THR A 77 18.74 -8.44 -6.74
N SER A 78 19.07 -7.16 -6.87
CA SER A 78 20.37 -6.74 -7.42
C SER A 78 21.54 -7.13 -6.53
N ARG A 79 21.35 -7.19 -5.21
CA ARG A 79 22.38 -7.58 -4.24
C ARG A 79 22.53 -9.10 -4.07
N ASP A 80 21.49 -9.87 -4.40
CA ASP A 80 21.54 -11.34 -4.44
C ASP A 80 22.24 -11.85 -5.71
N LEU A 81 22.28 -11.02 -6.75
CA LEU A 81 22.95 -11.29 -8.04
C LEU A 81 24.41 -10.80 -8.10
N GLU A 82 24.90 -10.15 -7.04
CA GLU A 82 26.29 -9.65 -6.88
C GLU A 82 27.18 -10.68 -6.17
#